data_AF-A0A931V2U3-F1
#
_entry.id   AF-A0A931V2U3-F1
#
_cell.length_a   1.000
_cell.length_b   1.000
_cell.length_c   1.000
_cell.angle_alpha   90.00
_cell.angle_beta   90.00
_cell.angle_gamma   90.00
#
_symmetry.space_group_name_H-M   'P 1'
#
loop_
_entity.id
_entity.type
_entity.pdbx_description
1 polymer ?
#
loop_
_entity_poly.entity_id
_entity_poly.type
_entity_poly.pdbx_seq_one_letter_code
_entity_poly.pdbx_strand_id
1 'polypeptide(L)'
;MLLHRLLTDDPTPHAAETLDAFWPRHTAWVESVERPYDRAVLGALRADRVGFAFVAGYRAALYALAPALGRHDLVALCATEAAGNHPRAIQTTLRDGRLSGRKRWTTLGGRASTLLVVASIGTDVEDKNVLRVVRVRAD
;
A
#
# COMPACT_ATOMS: atom_id res chain seq x y z
N MET A 1 -8.64 -12.25 -19.84
CA MET A 1 -8.16 -13.21 -18.84
C MET A 1 -8.85 -13.08 -17.48
N LEU A 2 -8.98 -11.89 -16.89
CA LEU A 2 -9.65 -11.71 -15.58
C LEU A 2 -11.03 -12.39 -15.48
N LEU A 3 -11.95 -12.08 -16.41
CA LEU A 3 -13.30 -12.66 -16.40
C LEU A 3 -13.28 -14.19 -16.46
N HIS A 4 -12.41 -14.78 -17.28
CA HIS A 4 -12.28 -16.24 -17.35
C HIS A 4 -11.88 -16.81 -15.98
N ARG A 5 -10.82 -16.27 -15.36
CA ARG A 5 -10.37 -16.70 -14.03
C ARG A 5 -11.44 -16.53 -12.96
N LEU A 6 -12.24 -15.46 -13.01
CA LEU A 6 -13.37 -15.28 -12.08
C LEU A 6 -14.46 -16.33 -12.23
N LEU A 7 -14.60 -16.91 -13.41
CA LEU A 7 -15.62 -17.92 -13.71
C LEU A 7 -15.11 -19.35 -13.56
N THR A 8 -13.80 -19.58 -13.60
CA THR A 8 -13.20 -20.92 -13.65
C THR A 8 -12.29 -21.26 -12.48
N ASP A 9 -11.71 -20.28 -11.80
CA ASP A 9 -10.86 -20.54 -10.65
C ASP A 9 -11.71 -20.96 -9.43
N ASP A 10 -11.14 -21.80 -8.57
CA ASP A 10 -11.75 -22.16 -7.28
C ASP A 10 -11.98 -20.90 -6.41
N PRO A 11 -13.24 -20.56 -6.09
CA PRO A 11 -13.56 -19.38 -5.30
C PRO A 11 -13.30 -19.56 -3.80
N THR A 12 -12.89 -20.76 -3.35
CA THR A 12 -12.69 -21.06 -1.93
C THR A 12 -11.62 -20.15 -1.33
N PRO A 13 -11.96 -19.31 -0.33
CA PRO A 13 -10.99 -18.40 0.28
C PRO A 13 -9.82 -19.12 0.94
N HIS A 14 -8.66 -18.48 0.96
CA HIS A 14 -7.52 -18.91 1.76
C HIS A 14 -7.73 -18.50 3.22
N ALA A 15 -8.26 -19.41 4.03
CA ALA A 15 -8.37 -19.21 5.47
C ALA A 15 -6.99 -18.92 6.07
N ALA A 16 -6.86 -17.79 6.77
CA ALA A 16 -5.64 -17.38 7.44
C ALA A 16 -5.96 -16.57 8.70
N GLU A 17 -5.34 -16.88 9.82
CA GLU A 17 -5.59 -16.13 11.06
C GLU A 17 -4.80 -14.82 11.13
N THR A 18 -3.65 -14.77 10.46
CA THR A 18 -2.70 -13.66 10.54
C THR A 18 -2.31 -13.15 9.16
N LEU A 19 -1.85 -11.90 9.12
CA LEU A 19 -1.29 -11.31 7.90
C LEU A 19 -0.05 -12.10 7.42
N ASP A 20 0.76 -12.61 8.33
CA ASP A 20 1.95 -13.41 8.00
C ASP A 20 1.61 -14.73 7.33
N ALA A 21 0.47 -15.35 7.70
CA ALA A 21 -0.04 -16.55 7.04
C ALA A 21 -0.73 -16.24 5.70
N PHE A 22 -1.41 -15.10 5.59
CA PHE A 22 -2.11 -14.68 4.38
C PHE A 22 -1.16 -14.23 3.26
N TRP A 23 -0.18 -13.39 3.59
CA TRP A 23 0.62 -12.65 2.61
C TRP A 23 1.38 -13.52 1.61
N PRO A 24 2.07 -14.62 2.01
CA PRO A 24 2.78 -15.48 1.06
C PRO A 24 1.82 -16.16 0.08
N ARG A 25 0.66 -16.64 0.57
CA ARG A 25 -0.36 -17.30 -0.25
C ARG A 25 -0.99 -16.34 -1.26
N HIS A 26 -1.36 -15.15 -0.80
CA HIS A 26 -1.83 -14.07 -1.67
C HIS A 26 -0.80 -13.75 -2.76
N THR A 27 0.46 -13.59 -2.39
CA THR A 27 1.52 -13.19 -3.32
C THR A 27 1.78 -14.24 -4.39
N ALA A 28 1.82 -15.53 -4.01
CA ALA A 28 1.92 -16.64 -4.96
C ALA A 28 0.70 -16.71 -5.90
N TRP A 29 -0.52 -16.52 -5.37
CA TRP A 29 -1.76 -16.58 -6.14
C TRP A 29 -1.83 -15.54 -7.27
N VAL A 30 -1.36 -14.32 -7.02
CA VAL A 30 -1.41 -13.21 -7.98
C VAL A 30 -0.07 -12.96 -8.69
N GLU A 31 0.91 -13.86 -8.56
CA GLU A 31 2.27 -13.67 -9.07
C GLU A 31 2.29 -13.43 -10.59
N SER A 32 1.59 -14.28 -11.33
CA SER A 32 1.47 -14.23 -12.79
C SER A 32 0.53 -13.13 -13.30
N VAL A 33 -0.15 -12.42 -12.39
CA VAL A 33 -1.12 -11.38 -12.75
C VAL A 33 -0.41 -10.04 -12.83
N GLU A 34 -0.33 -9.48 -14.03
CA GLU A 34 0.43 -8.25 -14.28
C GLU A 34 -0.35 -6.97 -13.95
N ARG A 35 -1.63 -6.93 -14.32
CA ARG A 35 -2.47 -5.73 -14.17
C ARG A 35 -2.82 -5.52 -12.69
N PRO A 36 -2.54 -4.34 -12.10
CA PRO A 36 -2.84 -4.08 -10.70
C PRO A 36 -4.31 -4.32 -10.35
N TYR A 37 -5.23 -3.87 -11.21
CA TYR A 37 -6.65 -4.10 -11.04
C TYR A 37 -6.99 -5.61 -10.95
N ASP A 38 -6.51 -6.41 -11.90
CA ASP A 38 -6.73 -7.85 -11.91
C ASP A 38 -6.14 -8.52 -10.65
N ARG A 39 -4.97 -8.07 -10.17
CA ARG A 39 -4.38 -8.54 -8.90
C ARG A 39 -5.27 -8.23 -7.71
N ALA A 40 -5.83 -7.03 -7.65
CA ALA A 40 -6.74 -6.61 -6.58
C ALA A 40 -7.98 -7.52 -6.54
N VAL A 41 -8.61 -7.73 -7.70
CA VAL A 41 -9.84 -8.51 -7.81
C VAL A 41 -9.58 -9.99 -7.52
N LEU A 42 -8.56 -10.60 -8.14
CA LEU A 42 -8.24 -12.01 -7.94
C LEU A 42 -7.69 -12.28 -6.53
N GLY A 43 -6.92 -11.36 -5.95
CA GLY A 43 -6.45 -11.45 -4.58
C GLY A 43 -7.60 -11.35 -3.56
N ALA A 44 -8.58 -10.46 -3.82
CA ALA A 44 -9.76 -10.32 -2.98
C ALA A 44 -10.70 -11.54 -3.07
N LEU A 45 -10.80 -12.19 -4.25
CA LEU A 45 -11.57 -13.42 -4.42
C LEU A 45 -11.14 -14.52 -3.42
N ARG A 46 -9.83 -14.61 -3.13
CA ARG A 46 -9.27 -15.60 -2.21
C ARG A 46 -9.15 -15.11 -0.77
N ALA A 47 -9.64 -13.92 -0.43
CA ALA A 47 -9.58 -13.38 0.92
C ALA A 47 -10.72 -13.93 1.78
N ASP A 48 -10.40 -14.45 2.98
CA ASP A 48 -11.40 -14.98 3.92
C ASP A 48 -12.18 -13.90 4.69
N ARG A 49 -11.72 -12.65 4.62
CA ARG A 49 -12.29 -11.49 5.33
C ARG A 49 -12.01 -10.19 4.61
N VAL A 50 -12.83 -9.17 4.89
CA VAL A 50 -12.72 -7.81 4.32
C VAL A 50 -11.33 -7.20 4.54
N GLY A 51 -10.71 -7.44 5.70
CA GLY A 51 -9.37 -6.95 5.99
C GLY A 51 -8.30 -7.45 5.00
N PHE A 52 -8.39 -8.71 4.56
CA PHE A 52 -7.45 -9.26 3.58
C PHE A 52 -7.80 -8.90 2.14
N ALA A 53 -9.09 -8.75 1.83
CA ALA A 53 -9.51 -8.15 0.56
C ALA A 53 -8.97 -6.71 0.43
N PHE A 54 -8.99 -5.95 1.52
CA PHE A 54 -8.35 -4.64 1.59
C PHE A 54 -6.84 -4.74 1.35
N VAL A 55 -6.12 -5.68 1.98
CA VAL A 55 -4.68 -5.88 1.74
C VAL A 55 -4.37 -6.12 0.26
N ALA A 56 -5.15 -6.99 -0.39
CA ALA A 56 -4.99 -7.29 -1.82
C ALA A 56 -5.16 -6.02 -2.69
N GLY A 57 -6.27 -5.30 -2.50
CA GLY A 57 -6.54 -4.06 -3.23
C GLY A 57 -5.55 -2.94 -2.92
N TYR A 58 -5.21 -2.75 -1.65
CA TYR A 58 -4.25 -1.76 -1.18
C TYR A 58 -2.87 -1.99 -1.80
N ARG A 59 -2.38 -3.23 -1.78
CA ARG A 59 -1.09 -3.55 -2.40
C ARG A 59 -1.08 -3.27 -3.89
N ALA A 60 -2.13 -3.68 -4.59
CA ALA A 60 -2.28 -3.45 -6.03
C ALA A 60 -2.29 -1.95 -6.34
N ALA A 61 -3.01 -1.15 -5.58
CA ALA A 61 -3.03 0.31 -5.73
C ALA A 61 -1.64 0.92 -5.53
N LEU A 62 -0.90 0.48 -4.51
CA LEU A 62 0.48 0.96 -4.29
C LEU A 62 1.42 0.56 -5.43
N TYR A 63 1.28 -0.65 -5.98
CA TYR A 63 2.07 -1.07 -7.15
C TYR A 63 1.74 -0.23 -8.39
N ALA A 64 0.46 0.10 -8.60
CA ALA A 64 0.04 0.99 -9.69
C ALA A 64 0.62 2.40 -9.52
N LEU A 65 0.67 2.92 -8.29
CA LEU A 65 1.20 4.25 -7.98
C LEU A 65 2.74 4.31 -8.10
N ALA A 66 3.42 3.23 -7.72
CA ALA A 66 4.89 3.15 -7.72
C ALA A 66 5.36 1.77 -8.22
N PRO A 67 5.50 1.59 -9.55
CA PRO A 67 5.90 0.31 -10.15
C PRO A 67 7.28 -0.21 -9.72
N ALA A 68 8.15 0.69 -9.23
CA ALA A 68 9.48 0.34 -8.69
C ALA A 68 9.44 -0.38 -7.33
N LEU A 69 8.26 -0.59 -6.74
CA LEU A 69 8.09 -1.41 -5.55
C LEU A 69 8.27 -2.90 -5.88
N GLY A 70 9.05 -3.63 -5.08
CA GLY A 70 9.25 -5.06 -5.27
C GLY A 70 7.93 -5.82 -5.10
N ARG A 71 7.60 -6.74 -6.01
CA ARG A 71 6.29 -7.43 -6.04
C ARG A 71 5.95 -8.21 -4.77
N HIS A 72 6.96 -8.61 -4.00
CA HIS A 72 6.84 -9.35 -2.75
C HIS A 72 6.96 -8.47 -1.49
N ASP A 73 7.33 -7.20 -1.65
CA ASP A 73 7.46 -6.28 -0.53
C ASP A 73 6.07 -5.97 0.04
N LEU A 74 5.94 -6.08 1.36
CA LEU A 74 4.82 -5.51 2.08
C LEU A 74 5.11 -4.01 2.27
N VAL A 75 4.25 -3.17 1.68
CA VAL A 75 4.46 -1.73 1.61
C VAL A 75 3.33 -1.02 2.33
N ALA A 76 3.66 0.03 3.09
CA ALA A 76 2.68 0.89 3.73
C ALA A 76 2.83 2.34 3.32
N LEU A 77 1.72 2.99 2.99
CA LEU A 77 1.60 4.42 2.75
C LEU A 77 1.35 5.15 4.07
N CYS A 78 2.26 6.05 4.41
CA CYS A 78 2.23 6.84 5.62
C CYS A 78 1.85 8.29 5.26
N ALA A 79 0.54 8.53 5.13
CA ALA A 79 0.01 9.87 4.83
C ALA A 79 -0.51 10.57 6.10
N THR A 80 -1.29 9.85 6.91
CA THR A 80 -2.08 10.43 7.99
C THR A 80 -1.25 10.84 9.20
N GLU A 81 -1.46 12.08 9.65
CA GLU A 81 -0.85 12.67 10.84
C GLU A 81 -1.89 12.94 11.92
N ALA A 82 -1.48 13.51 13.05
CA ALA A 82 -2.39 13.85 14.14
C ALA A 82 -3.51 14.82 13.69
N ALA A 83 -3.18 15.77 12.81
CA ALA A 83 -4.11 16.75 12.24
C ALA A 83 -4.88 16.24 10.99
N GLY A 84 -4.72 14.97 10.61
CA GLY A 84 -5.37 14.35 9.46
C GLY A 84 -4.43 14.07 8.28
N ASN A 85 -5.01 13.79 7.11
CA ASN A 85 -4.30 13.46 5.88
C ASN A 85 -4.54 14.47 4.74
N HIS A 86 -5.25 15.57 5.02
CA HIS A 86 -5.44 16.64 4.05
C HIS A 86 -4.07 17.27 3.70
N PRO A 87 -3.76 17.60 2.43
CA PRO A 87 -2.44 18.12 2.04
C PRO A 87 -1.96 19.32 2.89
N ARG A 88 -2.87 20.25 3.22
CA ARG A 88 -2.57 21.40 4.08
C ARG A 88 -2.25 21.05 5.54
N ALA A 89 -2.64 19.86 6.00
CA ALA A 89 -2.41 19.40 7.37
C ALA A 89 -1.10 18.61 7.53
N ILE A 90 -0.41 18.26 6.44
CA ILE A 90 0.84 17.49 6.49
C ILE A 90 2.00 18.36 7.01
N GLN A 91 2.52 17.99 8.17
CA GLN A 91 3.66 18.63 8.85
C GLN A 91 4.97 17.83 8.73
N THR A 92 4.93 16.57 8.30
CA THR A 92 6.16 15.82 8.00
C THR A 92 6.90 16.54 6.87
N THR A 93 8.19 16.81 7.06
CA THR A 93 9.03 17.57 6.12
C THR A 93 10.12 16.71 5.51
N LEU A 94 10.47 17.02 4.26
CA LEU A 94 11.68 16.55 3.59
C LEU A 94 12.55 17.77 3.27
N ARG A 95 13.72 17.88 3.92
CA ARG A 95 14.68 18.97 3.71
C ARG A 95 16.09 18.39 3.67
N ASP A 96 16.88 18.76 2.67
CA ASP A 96 18.27 18.32 2.52
C ASP A 96 18.44 16.78 2.61
N GLY A 97 17.50 16.05 2.01
CA GLY A 97 17.45 14.58 2.07
C GLY A 97 16.99 14.00 3.41
N ARG A 98 16.74 14.82 4.43
CA ARG A 98 16.28 14.39 5.75
C ARG A 98 14.77 14.46 5.87
N LEU A 99 14.17 13.34 6.25
CA LEU A 99 12.75 13.22 6.57
C LEU A 99 12.53 13.44 8.08
N SER A 100 11.58 14.30 8.45
CA SER A 100 11.29 14.62 9.85
C SER A 100 9.80 14.82 10.07
N GLY A 101 9.17 14.04 10.95
CA GLY A 101 7.74 14.15 11.26
C GLY A 101 7.21 12.93 12.02
N ARG A 102 5.88 12.90 12.23
CA ARG A 102 5.20 11.79 12.90
C ARG A 102 3.94 11.39 12.15
N LYS A 103 3.86 10.12 11.77
CA LYS A 103 2.68 9.50 11.17
C LYS A 103 1.88 8.79 12.25
N ARG A 104 0.55 8.88 12.19
CA ARG A 104 -0.35 8.35 13.23
C ARG A 104 -0.95 7.01 12.83
N TRP A 105 -1.46 6.92 11.61
CA TRP A 105 -2.14 5.73 11.10
C TRP A 105 -1.40 5.25 9.87
N THR A 106 -0.84 4.04 9.97
CA THR A 106 -0.11 3.40 8.88
C THR A 106 -0.60 1.97 8.79
N THR A 107 -1.59 1.73 7.93
CA THR A 107 -2.11 0.38 7.70
C THR A 107 -0.96 -0.51 7.21
N LEU A 108 -0.82 -1.69 7.83
CA LEU A 108 0.31 -2.61 7.63
C LEU A 108 1.68 -2.10 8.11
N GLY A 109 1.76 -0.92 8.73
CA GLY A 109 3.03 -0.27 9.09
C GLY A 109 3.92 -1.13 9.99
N GLY A 110 3.34 -1.85 10.95
CA GLY A 110 4.09 -2.75 11.84
C GLY A 110 4.66 -4.00 11.19
N ARG A 111 4.35 -4.28 9.92
CA ARG A 111 4.88 -5.42 9.15
C ARG A 111 5.50 -5.02 7.81
N ALA A 112 5.41 -3.76 7.42
CA ALA A 112 5.88 -3.31 6.13
C ALA A 112 7.42 -3.30 6.11
N SER A 113 8.03 -3.84 5.06
CA SER A 113 9.49 -3.72 4.83
C SER A 113 9.86 -2.39 4.18
N THR A 114 8.89 -1.73 3.54
CA THR A 114 9.04 -0.43 2.87
C THR A 114 7.89 0.50 3.28
N LEU A 115 8.24 1.73 3.64
CA LEU A 115 7.32 2.81 3.93
C LEU A 115 7.33 3.83 2.77
N LEU A 116 6.16 4.26 2.35
CA LEU A 116 5.95 5.38 1.44
C LEU A 116 5.45 6.57 2.26
N VAL A 117 6.34 7.49 2.60
CA VAL A 117 6.02 8.59 3.50
C VAL A 117 5.69 9.85 2.71
N VAL A 118 4.49 10.38 2.90
CA VAL A 118 4.09 11.68 2.35
C VAL A 118 4.73 12.79 3.18
N ALA A 119 5.47 13.69 2.54
CA ALA A 119 6.16 14.79 3.20
C ALA A 119 6.05 16.10 2.40
N SER A 120 6.04 17.21 3.12
CA SER A 120 6.14 18.57 2.58
C SER A 120 7.59 18.88 2.18
N ILE A 121 7.75 19.53 1.04
CA ILE A 121 9.02 20.16 0.61
C ILE A 121 8.95 21.70 0.66
N GLY A 122 7.93 22.26 1.34
CA GLY A 122 7.63 23.69 1.36
C GLY A 122 6.25 24.01 0.77
N THR A 123 5.97 25.29 0.56
CA THR A 123 4.75 25.78 -0.08
C THR A 123 5.06 26.38 -1.45
N ASP A 124 4.07 26.38 -2.35
CA ASP A 124 4.16 27.10 -3.62
C ASP A 124 3.83 28.59 -3.46
N VAL A 125 3.78 29.32 -4.57
CA VAL A 125 3.48 30.77 -4.60
C VAL A 125 2.05 31.11 -4.13
N GLU A 126 1.16 30.13 -4.05
CA GLU A 126 -0.22 30.27 -3.57
C GLU A 126 -0.39 29.74 -2.12
N ASP A 127 0.72 29.54 -1.41
CA ASP A 127 0.78 28.97 -0.06
C ASP A 127 0.19 27.54 0.04
N LYS A 128 0.18 26.80 -1.07
CA LYS A 128 -0.25 25.39 -1.07
C LYS A 128 0.94 24.50 -0.76
N ASN A 129 0.73 23.55 0.16
CA ASN A 129 1.75 22.59 0.54
C ASN A 129 2.17 21.71 -0.65
N VAL A 130 3.46 21.76 -1.00
CA VAL A 130 4.03 20.94 -2.07
C VAL A 130 4.50 19.63 -1.46
N LEU A 131 3.89 18.54 -1.90
CA LEU A 131 4.14 17.21 -1.35
C LEU A 131 5.05 16.37 -2.24
N ARG A 132 5.79 15.47 -1.60
CA ARG A 132 6.50 14.34 -2.20
C ARG A 132 6.22 13.07 -1.42
N VAL A 133 6.35 11.93 -2.10
CA VAL A 133 6.33 10.61 -1.47
C VAL A 133 7.76 10.10 -1.44
N VAL A 134 8.25 9.79 -0.25
CA VAL A 134 9.59 9.28 -0.02
C VAL A 134 9.51 7.79 0.30
N ARG A 135 10.29 6.98 -0.42
CA ARG A 135 10.45 5.56 -0.10
C ARG A 135 11.52 5.41 0.97
N VAL A 136 11.18 4.78 2.09
CA VAL A 136 12.08 4.53 3.23
C VAL A 136 12.02 3.05 3.58
N ARG A 137 13.15 2.42 3.92
CA ARG A 137 13.14 1.07 4.48
C ARG A 137 12.72 1.10 5.95
N ALA A 138 12.09 0.03 6.43
CA ALA A 138 11.58 -0.02 7.80
C ALA A 138 12.57 -0.66 8.81
N ASP A 139 13.79 -0.98 8.38
CA ASP A 139 14.85 -1.61 9.19
C ASP A 139 15.82 -0.62 9.85
#